data_AF-A0A2D6G4Z9-F1
#
_entry.id   AF-A0A2D6G4Z9-F1
#
_cell.length_a   1.000
_cell.length_b   1.000
_cell.length_c   1.000
_cell.angle_alpha   90.00
_cell.angle_beta   90.00
_cell.angle_gamma   90.00
#
_symmetry.space_group_name_H-M   'P 1'
#
loop_
_entity.id
_entity.type
_entity.pdbx_description
1 polymer ?
#
loop_
_entity_poly.entity_id
_entity_poly.type
_entity_poly.pdbx_seq_one_letter_code
_entity_poly.pdbx_strand_id
1 'polypeptide(L)' 'MAGFRHPLAELIAAAAEISAASMHQAGGKIGALPSAIKRGAKEFEVCGPAYPVSGPAGETSLEIYGWE' A
#
# COMPACT_ATOMS: atom_id res chain seq x y z
N MET A 1 15.66 -14.42 -4.49
CA MET A 1 14.65 -13.39 -4.17
C MET A 1 15.37 -12.30 -3.38
N ALA A 2 15.38 -11.06 -3.87
CA ALA A 2 15.98 -9.96 -3.11
C ALA A 2 15.17 -9.79 -1.81
N GLY A 3 15.84 -9.72 -0.66
CA GLY A 3 15.16 -9.50 0.62
C GLY A 3 14.44 -8.15 0.61
N PHE A 4 13.15 -8.14 0.95
CA PHE A 4 12.43 -6.89 1.16
C PHE A 4 13.02 -6.17 2.37
N ARG A 5 13.48 -4.94 2.18
CA ARG A 5 13.95 -4.11 3.29
C ARG A 5 12.75 -3.43 3.92
N HIS A 6 12.37 -3.87 5.11
CA HIS A 6 11.37 -3.17 5.90
C HIS A 6 11.98 -1.89 6.51
N PRO A 7 11.30 -0.74 6.42
CA PRO A 7 11.68 0.46 7.15
C PRO A 7 11.63 0.22 8.66
N LEU A 8 12.42 0.99 9.42
CA LEU A 8 12.33 0.99 10.88
C LEU A 8 10.94 1.48 11.32
N ALA A 9 10.42 0.92 12.42
CA ALA A 9 9.10 1.26 12.94
C ALA A 9 8.98 2.76 13.29
N GLU A 10 10.03 3.35 13.84
CA GLU A 10 10.12 4.77 14.14
C GLU A 10 9.97 5.66 12.90
N LEU A 11 10.51 5.22 11.76
CA LEU A 11 10.40 5.95 10.49
C LEU A 11 8.97 5.88 9.95
N ILE A 12 8.30 4.74 10.09
CA ILE A 12 6.89 4.57 9.71
C ILE A 12 6.00 5.47 10.58
N ALA A 13 6.25 5.50 11.89
CA ALA A 13 5.53 6.37 12.81
C ALA A 13 5.71 7.86 12.46
N ALA A 14 6.94 8.29 12.17
CA ALA A 14 7.20 9.67 11.73
C ALA A 14 6.54 9.99 10.38
N ALA A 15 6.54 9.05 9.44
CA ALA A 15 5.90 9.23 8.14
C ALA A 15 4.37 9.28 8.23
N ALA A 16 3.75 8.60 9.20
CA ALA A 16 2.30 8.60 9.42
C ALA A 16 1.75 9.98 9.78
N GLU A 17 2.58 10.87 10.33
CA GLU A 17 2.21 12.25 10.67
C GLU A 17 2.24 13.20 9.45
N ILE A 18 2.70 12.73 8.29
CA ILE A 18 2.85 13.54 7.07
C ILE A 18 1.78 13.15 6.05
N SER A 19 0.96 14.11 5.63
CA SER A 19 -0.06 13.84 4.62
C SER A 19 0.55 13.27 3.33
N ALA A 20 -0.17 12.33 2.69
CA ALA A 20 0.28 11.74 1.42
C ALA A 20 0.56 12.79 0.32
N ALA A 21 -0.18 13.90 0.31
CA ALA A 21 0.06 15.00 -0.62
C ALA A 21 1.39 15.72 -0.34
N SER A 22 1.68 16.01 0.93
CA SER A 22 2.95 16.60 1.34
C SER A 22 4.13 15.68 1.02
N MET A 23 4.00 14.38 1.31
CA MET A 23 5.00 13.38 0.95
C MET A 23 5.24 13.30 -0.56
N HIS A 24 4.17 13.32 -1.37
CA HIS A 24 4.28 13.34 -2.82
C HIS A 24 5.05 14.57 -3.33
N GLN A 25 4.77 15.77 -2.80
CA GLN A 25 5.50 16.97 -3.18
C GLN A 25 6.98 16.93 -2.75
N ALA A 26 7.25 16.58 -1.49
CA ALA A 26 8.60 16.50 -0.96
C ALA A 26 9.46 15.44 -1.67
N GLY A 27 8.84 14.33 -2.09
CA GLY A 27 9.48 13.27 -2.86
C GLY A 27 9.71 13.59 -4.35
N GLY A 28 9.44 14.83 -4.80
CA GLY A 28 9.61 15.21 -6.21
C GLY A 28 8.50 14.69 -7.13
N LYS A 29 7.28 14.55 -6.59
CA LYS A 29 6.08 14.11 -7.30
C LYS A 29 6.13 12.67 -7.80
N ILE A 30 6.77 11.79 -7.03
CA ILE A 30 6.81 10.34 -7.29
C ILE A 30 5.85 9.56 -6.36
N GLY A 31 5.68 8.26 -6.63
CA GLY A 31 5.01 7.33 -5.71
C GLY A 31 3.48 7.42 -5.63
N ALA A 32 2.85 8.26 -6.44
CA ALA A 32 1.39 8.30 -6.53
C ALA A 32 0.85 7.06 -7.26
N LEU A 33 -0.18 6.44 -6.68
CA LEU A 33 -0.92 5.35 -7.32
C LEU A 33 -1.81 5.87 -8.46
N PRO A 34 -2.20 5.02 -9.43
CA PRO A 34 -3.17 5.38 -10.44
C PRO A 34 -4.48 5.89 -9.82
N SER A 35 -5.07 6.94 -10.41
CA SER A 35 -6.27 7.58 -9.87
C SER A 35 -7.51 6.67 -9.84
N ALA A 36 -7.47 5.54 -10.55
CA ALA A 36 -8.48 4.48 -10.51
C ALA A 36 -8.56 3.79 -9.14
N ILE A 37 -7.46 3.79 -8.36
CA ILE A 37 -7.44 3.24 -7.00
C ILE A 37 -8.05 4.28 -6.06
N LYS A 38 -9.16 3.92 -5.41
CA LYS A 38 -9.91 4.79 -4.48
C LYS A 38 -9.84 4.23 -3.06
N ARG A 39 -9.99 5.13 -2.09
CA ARG A 39 -10.20 4.75 -0.69
C ARG A 39 -11.59 4.14 -0.53
N GLY A 40 -11.71 3.09 0.28
CA GLY A 40 -13.00 2.46 0.59
C GLY A 40 -13.93 3.35 1.44
N ALA A 41 -13.36 4.20 2.29
CA ALA A 41 -14.07 5.22 3.06
C ALA A 41 -13.25 6.51 3.12
N LYS A 42 -13.87 7.63 3.50
CA LYS A 42 -13.21 8.95 3.48
C LYS A 42 -12.15 9.07 4.58
N GLU A 43 -12.39 8.39 5.69
CA GLU A 43 -11.59 8.37 6.91
C GLU A 43 -10.41 7.40 6.83
N PHE A 44 -10.31 6.60 5.76
CA PHE A 44 -9.26 5.60 5.63
C PHE A 44 -7.93 6.25 5.27
N GLU A 45 -6.99 6.14 6.19
CA GLU A 45 -5.59 6.51 6.04
C GLU A 45 -4.72 5.42 6.69
N VAL A 46 -3.63 5.05 6.01
CA VAL A 46 -2.70 4.03 6.49
C VAL A 46 -1.28 4.36 6.05
N CYS A 47 -0.32 4.10 6.93
CA CYS A 47 1.10 4.17 6.65
C CYS A 47 1.76 2.88 7.15
N GLY A 48 2.56 2.24 6.31
CA GLY A 48 3.20 0.97 6.65
C GLY A 48 4.04 0.40 5.52
N PRO A 49 4.78 -0.69 5.79
CA PRO A 49 5.55 -1.36 4.76
C PRO A 49 4.64 -2.00 3.71
N ALA A 50 5.07 -1.97 2.45
CA ALA A 50 4.37 -2.67 1.38
C ALA A 50 4.64 -4.17 1.44
N TYR A 51 3.58 -4.96 1.24
CA TYR A 51 3.65 -6.39 0.96
C TYR A 51 2.98 -6.64 -0.40
N PRO A 52 3.73 -6.56 -1.51
CA PRO A 52 3.16 -6.66 -2.84
C PRO A 52 2.73 -8.11 -3.13
N VAL A 53 1.49 -8.27 -3.60
CA VAL A 53 0.95 -9.55 -4.05
C VAL A 53 0.61 -9.43 -5.54
N SER A 54 0.99 -10.43 -6.33
CA SER A 54 0.58 -10.57 -7.72
C SER A 54 -0.37 -11.75 -7.82
N GLY A 55 -1.51 -11.57 -8.49
CA GLY A 55 -2.51 -12.60 -8.72
C GLY A 55 -2.83 -12.76 -10.21
N PRO A 56 -3.46 -13.88 -10.60
CA PRO A 56 -3.94 -14.06 -11.97
C PRO A 56 -4.96 -12.99 -12.36
N ALA A 57 -5.08 -12.71 -13.66
CA ALA A 57 -6.15 -11.87 -14.19
C ALA A 57 -7.43 -12.70 -14.34
N GLY A 58 -8.53 -12.26 -13.72
CA GLY A 58 -9.82 -12.97 -13.76
C GLY A 58 -10.16 -13.62 -12.43
N GLU A 59 -11.44 -13.46 -12.04
CA GLU A 59 -12.16 -14.04 -10.91
C GLU A 59 -11.35 -14.67 -9.75
N THR A 60 -11.46 -14.04 -8.57
CA THR A 60 -11.15 -14.67 -7.28
C THR A 60 -12.13 -15.82 -7.03
N SER A 61 -11.97 -16.95 -7.72
CA SER A 61 -12.69 -18.16 -7.37
C SER A 61 -12.22 -18.59 -5.98
N LEU A 62 -13.14 -18.56 -5.01
CA LEU A 62 -12.93 -18.98 -3.63
C LEU A 62 -12.50 -20.46 -3.49
N GLU A 63 -12.46 -21.22 -4.59
CA GLU A 63 -12.02 -22.61 -4.65
C GLU A 63 -10.57 -22.83 -4.20
N ILE A 64 -9.73 -21.79 -4.19
CA ILE A 64 -8.34 -21.92 -3.71
C ILE A 64 -8.21 -22.05 -2.19
N TYR A 65 -9.29 -21.91 -1.42
CA TYR A 65 -9.25 -22.04 0.04
C TYR A 65 -9.71 -23.38 0.60
N GLY A 66 -10.31 -24.30 -0.17
CA GLY A 66 -10.65 -25.63 0.35
C GLY A 66 -11.50 -25.63 1.64
N TRP A 67 -12.41 -24.67 1.77
CA TRP A 67 -13.53 -24.76 2.71
C TRP A 67 -14.74 -25.22 1.89
N GLU A 68 -15.37 -26.33 2.31
CA GLU A 68 -16.60 -26.87 1.70
C GLU A 68 -17.72 -25.83 1.57
#